data_AF-A0A0J6VKQ8-F1
#
_entry.id   AF-A0A0J6VKQ8-F1
#
_cell.length_a   1.000
_cell.length_b   1.000
_cell.length_c   1.000
_cell.angle_alpha   90.00
_cell.angle_beta   90.00
_cell.angle_gamma   90.00
#
_symmetry.space_group_name_H-M   'P 1'
#
loop_
_entity.id
_entity.type
_entity.pdbx_description
1 polymer ?
#
loop_
_entity_poly.entity_id
_entity_poly.type
_entity_poly.pdbx_seq_one_letter_code
_entity_poly.pdbx_strand_id
1 'polypeptide(L)'
;MWIVGDLDTRAVTLDFSSSDGPHQRVTQIVIDGAVFANAAELSSWGAARVQVHLCEQCGMEHCSSGSWLVVRNVGIGVAFLPAFDEMLADEWARNEYAPPYFEQGMPIFTPDDYATLRRWCVGLPPMDALQHLTGDEIVRLLQWEAPAHALGVFPADVELDQDLVLASSDGEIAGAVALLEEAIELTRGAGRASLEPSALSAQAITLYLNASGTPAWSPLYVVNDRPRLSAPTTGYLVEALPHAIQNGGGS
;
A
#
# COMPACT_ATOMS: atom_id res chain seq x y z
N MET A 1 0.55 -4.40 -4.66
CA MET A 1 -0.32 -4.80 -3.54
C MET A 1 -0.79 -6.19 -3.84
N TRP A 2 -0.91 -7.05 -2.85
CA TRP A 2 -1.40 -8.40 -3.09
C TRP A 2 -2.39 -8.84 -2.00
N ILE A 3 -3.35 -9.67 -2.38
CA ILE A 3 -4.25 -10.30 -1.42
C ILE A 3 -3.47 -11.46 -0.78
N VAL A 4 -3.38 -11.43 0.55
CA VAL A 4 -2.71 -12.48 1.32
C VAL A 4 -3.41 -13.81 1.08
N GLY A 5 -2.64 -14.83 0.68
CA GLY A 5 -3.15 -16.18 0.41
C GLY A 5 -3.10 -17.09 1.64
N ASP A 6 -2.00 -17.02 2.37
CA ASP A 6 -1.74 -17.79 3.59
C ASP A 6 -1.42 -16.86 4.76
N LEU A 7 -2.13 -17.04 5.88
CA LEU A 7 -1.94 -16.31 7.12
C LEU A 7 -1.71 -17.29 8.28
N ASP A 8 -0.52 -17.22 8.91
CA ASP A 8 -0.12 -18.15 9.97
C ASP A 8 0.66 -17.45 11.10
N THR A 9 0.90 -18.18 12.19
CA THR A 9 1.70 -17.74 13.33
C THR A 9 2.83 -18.71 13.66
N ARG A 10 3.94 -18.17 14.18
CA ARG A 10 5.06 -18.99 14.67
C ARG A 10 5.50 -18.49 16.04
N ALA A 11 5.69 -19.41 16.98
CA ALA A 11 6.31 -19.06 18.25
C ALA A 11 7.84 -18.96 18.07
N VAL A 12 8.42 -17.82 18.42
CA VAL A 12 9.86 -17.60 18.41
C VAL A 12 10.32 -17.05 19.77
N THR A 13 11.63 -17.03 19.99
CA THR A 13 12.23 -16.40 21.17
C THR A 13 13.17 -15.29 20.71
N LEU A 14 12.91 -14.07 21.16
CA LEU A 14 13.81 -12.94 20.98
C LEU A 14 14.83 -12.93 22.13
N ASP A 15 16.09 -12.64 21.80
CA ASP A 15 17.19 -12.55 22.75
C ASP A 15 17.51 -11.08 23.05
N PHE A 16 17.06 -10.62 24.22
CA PHE A 16 17.29 -9.25 24.69
C PHE A 16 18.54 -9.10 25.56
N SER A 17 19.44 -10.09 25.57
CA SER A 17 20.65 -10.06 26.40
C SER A 17 21.54 -8.84 26.14
N SER A 18 21.54 -8.32 24.91
CA SER A 18 22.29 -7.10 24.55
C SER A 18 21.77 -5.82 25.22
N SER A 19 20.55 -5.83 25.75
CA SER A 19 19.95 -4.74 26.53
C SER A 19 19.69 -5.14 27.99
N ASP A 20 20.43 -6.12 28.51
CA ASP A 20 20.25 -6.72 29.84
C ASP A 20 18.83 -7.26 30.11
N GLY A 21 18.07 -7.53 29.04
CA GLY A 21 16.71 -8.05 29.09
C GLY A 21 16.66 -9.58 29.12
N PRO A 22 15.55 -10.17 29.60
CA PRO A 22 15.33 -11.61 29.51
C PRO A 22 15.04 -12.04 28.06
N HIS A 23 15.28 -13.31 27.76
CA HIS A 23 14.73 -13.91 26.55
C HIS A 23 13.21 -13.87 26.61
N GLN A 24 12.57 -13.45 25.53
CA GLN A 24 11.12 -13.33 25.48
C GLN A 24 10.55 -14.20 24.37
N ARG A 25 9.63 -15.10 24.73
CA ARG A 25 8.84 -15.84 23.76
C ARG A 25 7.74 -14.95 23.21
N VAL A 26 7.66 -14.85 21.89
CA VAL A 26 6.69 -14.01 21.17
C VAL A 26 6.09 -14.78 20.00
N THR A 27 5.00 -14.23 19.45
CA THR A 27 4.33 -14.74 18.25
C THR A 27 4.73 -13.90 17.05
N GLN A 28 5.36 -14.54 16.06
CA GLN A 28 5.52 -13.98 14.73
C GLN A 28 4.26 -14.20 13.92
N ILE A 29 3.91 -13.21 13.10
CA ILE A 29 2.85 -13.31 12.09
C ILE A 29 3.52 -13.48 10.74
N VAL A 30 3.11 -14.50 10.02
CA VAL A 30 3.66 -14.87 8.72
C VAL A 30 2.55 -14.78 7.67
N ILE A 31 2.84 -14.09 6.57
CA ILE A 31 1.97 -13.99 5.40
C ILE A 31 2.69 -14.52 4.18
N ASP A 32 2.09 -15.49 3.47
CA ASP A 32 2.65 -16.07 2.25
C ASP A 32 4.14 -16.46 2.37
N GLY A 33 4.53 -16.95 3.55
CA GLY A 33 5.90 -17.35 3.87
C GLY A 33 6.84 -16.23 4.35
N ALA A 34 6.46 -14.95 4.24
CA ALA A 34 7.22 -13.80 4.72
C ALA A 34 6.80 -13.38 6.15
N VAL A 35 7.75 -12.88 6.95
CA VAL A 35 7.44 -12.35 8.29
C VAL A 35 6.77 -10.98 8.15
N PHE A 36 5.47 -10.93 8.40
CA PHE A 36 4.73 -9.67 8.45
C PHE A 36 5.07 -8.89 9.70
N ALA A 37 4.94 -9.54 10.87
CA ALA A 37 5.30 -8.94 12.16
C ALA A 37 6.16 -9.88 13.00
N ASN A 38 7.23 -9.35 13.59
CA ASN A 38 8.21 -10.19 14.30
C ASN A 38 7.87 -10.46 15.78
N ALA A 39 6.98 -9.66 16.38
CA ALA A 39 6.50 -9.84 17.75
C ALA A 39 5.10 -9.22 17.95
N ALA A 40 4.05 -9.97 17.67
CA ALA A 40 2.67 -9.50 17.72
C ALA A 40 2.26 -8.93 19.09
N GLU A 41 2.76 -9.50 20.18
CA GLU A 41 2.41 -9.06 21.53
C GLU A 41 3.13 -7.78 21.97
N LEU A 42 4.20 -7.39 21.26
CA LEU A 42 5.03 -6.24 21.60
C LEU A 42 4.75 -5.00 20.76
N SER A 43 4.19 -5.18 19.55
CA SER A 43 3.83 -4.05 18.69
C SER A 43 2.63 -3.28 19.24
N SER A 44 2.68 -1.95 19.17
CA SER A 44 1.59 -1.06 19.54
C SER A 44 0.56 -1.01 18.41
N TRP A 45 -0.30 -2.02 18.33
CA TRP A 45 -1.35 -2.07 17.30
C TRP A 45 -2.37 -0.95 17.49
N GLY A 46 -2.48 -0.07 16.49
CA GLY A 46 -3.44 1.02 16.47
C GLY A 46 -3.86 1.39 15.05
N ALA A 47 -4.88 2.25 14.94
CA ALA A 47 -5.45 2.66 13.65
C ALA A 47 -4.58 3.68 12.89
N ALA A 48 -3.74 4.44 13.60
CA ALA A 48 -2.95 5.51 12.99
C ALA A 48 -1.78 4.94 12.17
N ARG A 49 -0.88 4.24 12.86
CA ARG A 49 0.32 3.61 12.30
C ARG A 49 0.80 2.50 13.23
N VAL A 50 1.57 1.57 12.70
CA VAL A 50 2.16 0.45 13.45
C VAL A 50 3.54 0.13 12.92
N GLN A 51 4.48 -0.18 13.82
CA GLN A 51 5.77 -0.74 13.45
C GLN A 51 5.69 -2.28 13.54
N VAL A 52 5.77 -2.95 12.39
CA VAL A 52 5.55 -4.40 12.31
C VAL A 52 6.82 -5.22 12.58
N HIS A 53 8.00 -4.65 12.34
CA HIS A 53 9.26 -5.24 12.76
C HIS A 53 9.89 -4.38 13.86
N LEU A 54 9.90 -4.90 15.07
CA LEU A 54 10.53 -4.28 16.22
C LEU A 54 12.02 -4.64 16.29
N CYS A 55 12.77 -3.86 17.06
CA CYS A 55 14.17 -4.17 17.32
C CYS A 55 14.32 -5.57 17.96
N GLU A 56 15.08 -6.46 17.30
CA GLU A 56 15.28 -7.83 17.81
C GLU A 56 16.09 -7.87 19.12
N GLN A 57 16.81 -6.80 19.44
CA GLN A 57 17.66 -6.68 20.63
C GLN A 57 16.93 -6.21 21.88
N CYS A 58 15.84 -5.47 21.76
CA CYS A 58 15.13 -4.91 22.92
C CYS A 58 13.60 -4.96 22.82
N GLY A 59 13.04 -5.33 21.66
CA GLY A 59 11.60 -5.41 21.42
C GLY A 59 10.89 -4.07 21.44
N MET A 60 11.61 -2.94 21.45
CA MET A 60 11.01 -1.60 21.50
C MET A 60 10.80 -1.01 20.09
N GLU A 61 9.66 -0.36 19.92
CA GLU A 61 9.39 0.53 18.78
C GLU A 61 10.37 1.71 18.77
N HIS A 62 10.60 2.30 17.59
CA HIS A 62 11.55 3.40 17.35
C HIS A 62 13.03 3.10 17.69
N CYS A 63 13.34 1.94 18.27
CA CYS A 63 14.73 1.56 18.53
C CYS A 63 15.46 1.19 17.22
N SER A 64 14.73 0.66 16.24
CA SER A 64 15.18 0.47 14.87
C SER A 64 14.31 1.33 13.96
N SER A 65 14.92 2.00 13.00
CA SER A 65 14.19 2.75 11.98
C SER A 65 13.51 1.81 10.98
N GLY A 66 12.40 2.26 10.41
CA GLY A 66 11.65 1.58 9.37
C GLY A 66 10.58 0.61 9.88
N SER A 67 10.04 -0.16 8.95
CA SER A 67 8.93 -1.10 9.15
C SER A 67 7.63 -0.48 9.68
N TRP A 68 7.38 0.80 9.36
CA TRP A 68 6.14 1.50 9.70
C TRP A 68 5.11 1.39 8.59
N LEU A 69 3.87 1.09 8.99
CA LEU A 69 2.73 0.95 8.10
C LEU A 69 1.51 1.67 8.69
N VAL A 70 0.62 2.13 7.81
CA VAL A 70 -0.72 2.62 8.16
C VAL A 70 -1.78 1.61 7.71
N VAL A 71 -2.88 1.54 8.45
CA VAL A 71 -3.95 0.56 8.18
C VAL A 71 -5.12 1.26 7.50
N ARG A 72 -5.55 0.76 6.34
CA ARG A 72 -6.63 1.37 5.54
C ARG A 72 -7.67 0.36 5.11
N ASN A 73 -8.93 0.77 5.16
CA ASN A 73 -10.01 0.04 4.50
C ASN A 73 -10.00 0.36 3.01
N VAL A 74 -9.83 -0.68 2.18
CA VAL A 74 -9.72 -0.56 0.71
C VAL A 74 -10.95 -1.09 -0.03
N GLY A 75 -12.08 -1.25 0.68
CA GLY A 75 -13.34 -1.79 0.15
C GLY A 75 -13.39 -3.31 0.18
N ILE A 76 -12.44 -3.97 -0.49
CA ILE A 76 -12.36 -5.44 -0.58
C ILE A 76 -11.73 -6.11 0.65
N GLY A 77 -11.15 -5.31 1.55
CA GLY A 77 -10.38 -5.79 2.70
C GLY A 77 -9.63 -4.67 3.40
N VAL A 78 -8.56 -5.03 4.08
CA VAL A 78 -7.70 -4.11 4.83
C VAL A 78 -6.28 -4.16 4.29
N ALA A 79 -5.79 -3.01 3.81
CA ALA A 79 -4.41 -2.88 3.37
C ALA A 79 -3.52 -2.30 4.47
N PHE A 80 -2.27 -2.76 4.52
CA PHE A 80 -1.21 -2.11 5.27
C PHE A 80 -0.27 -1.41 4.29
N LEU A 81 -0.18 -0.09 4.39
CA LEU A 81 0.48 0.77 3.40
C LEU A 81 1.65 1.51 4.04
N PRO A 82 2.63 1.99 3.26
CA PRO A 82 3.64 2.88 3.77
C PRO A 82 3.00 4.11 4.42
N ALA A 83 3.61 4.58 5.50
CA ALA A 83 3.20 5.78 6.23
C ALA A 83 3.64 7.05 5.46
N PHE A 84 3.08 7.25 4.25
CA PHE A 84 3.54 8.27 3.31
C PHE A 84 3.53 9.69 3.91
N ASP A 85 2.50 10.03 4.68
CA ASP A 85 2.37 11.35 5.32
C ASP A 85 3.53 11.60 6.30
N GLU A 86 3.87 10.62 7.13
CA GLU A 86 5.03 10.70 8.00
C GLU A 86 6.34 10.77 7.21
N MET A 87 6.49 9.96 6.17
CA MET A 87 7.71 9.92 5.34
C MET A 87 7.93 11.22 4.54
N LEU A 88 6.88 11.99 4.28
CA LEU A 88 6.94 13.29 3.58
C LEU A 88 7.38 14.44 4.49
N ALA A 89 7.42 14.25 5.81
CA ALA A 89 7.71 15.33 6.75
C ALA A 89 9.12 15.91 6.57
N ASP A 90 10.16 15.06 6.55
CA ASP A 90 11.55 15.42 6.28
C ASP A 90 12.41 14.18 5.95
N GLU A 91 13.72 14.37 5.75
CA GLU A 91 14.67 13.29 5.43
C GLU A 91 14.84 12.29 6.58
N TRP A 92 14.82 12.75 7.83
CA TRP A 92 14.91 11.86 8.98
C TRP A 92 13.66 10.98 9.06
N ALA A 93 12.47 11.59 8.95
CA ALA A 93 11.19 10.90 8.97
C ALA A 93 11.06 9.89 7.82
N ARG A 94 11.60 10.20 6.64
CA ARG A 94 11.63 9.24 5.52
C ARG A 94 12.35 7.95 5.85
N ASN A 95 13.49 8.04 6.54
CA ASN A 95 14.26 6.86 6.96
C ASN A 95 13.60 6.18 8.16
N GLU A 96 13.10 6.96 9.11
CA GLU A 96 12.45 6.45 10.32
C GLU A 96 11.17 5.68 10.01
N TYR A 97 10.34 6.19 9.10
CA TYR A 97 9.03 5.62 8.76
C TYR A 97 9.04 4.80 7.47
N ALA A 98 10.21 4.42 6.96
CA ALA A 98 10.30 3.59 5.76
C ALA A 98 9.49 2.28 5.94
N PRO A 99 8.75 1.80 4.92
CA PRO A 99 7.99 0.57 5.04
C PRO A 99 8.92 -0.66 5.05
N PRO A 100 8.45 -1.82 5.54
CA PRO A 100 9.14 -3.08 5.31
C PRO A 100 9.06 -3.45 3.81
N TYR A 101 9.99 -4.30 3.35
CA TYR A 101 9.97 -4.82 1.99
C TYR A 101 9.23 -6.16 1.93
N PHE A 102 8.25 -6.28 1.03
CA PHE A 102 7.68 -7.57 0.62
C PHE A 102 7.79 -7.69 -0.91
N GLU A 103 8.18 -8.87 -1.39
CA GLU A 103 8.41 -9.12 -2.81
C GLU A 103 7.14 -8.94 -3.66
N GLN A 104 5.97 -9.22 -3.07
CA GLN A 104 4.65 -9.13 -3.71
C GLN A 104 4.01 -7.73 -3.66
N GLY A 105 4.66 -6.73 -3.06
CA GLY A 105 4.13 -5.36 -2.90
C GLY A 105 3.64 -5.10 -1.48
N MET A 106 2.54 -4.38 -1.27
CA MET A 106 1.92 -4.17 0.06
C MET A 106 0.71 -5.09 0.33
N PRO A 107 0.53 -5.65 1.53
CA PRO A 107 -0.46 -6.70 1.77
C PRO A 107 -1.87 -6.17 1.94
N ILE A 108 -2.83 -6.92 1.41
CA ILE A 108 -4.26 -6.77 1.63
C ILE A 108 -4.78 -8.04 2.31
N PHE A 109 -5.34 -7.88 3.50
CA PHE A 109 -6.04 -8.94 4.21
C PHE A 109 -7.51 -8.93 3.81
N THR A 110 -8.04 -10.10 3.44
CA THR A 110 -9.49 -10.25 3.27
C THR A 110 -10.22 -9.96 4.59
N PRO A 111 -11.54 -9.71 4.59
CA PRO A 111 -12.27 -9.48 5.83
C PRO A 111 -12.09 -10.60 6.87
N ASP A 112 -12.05 -11.85 6.43
CA ASP A 112 -11.88 -13.02 7.30
C ASP A 112 -10.44 -13.14 7.84
N ASP A 113 -9.44 -12.89 6.98
CA ASP A 113 -8.04 -12.88 7.39
C ASP A 113 -7.75 -11.73 8.35
N TYR A 114 -8.30 -10.55 8.09
CA TYR A 114 -8.17 -9.41 8.99
C TYR A 114 -8.86 -9.69 10.34
N ALA A 115 -10.03 -10.31 10.33
CA ALA A 115 -10.70 -10.75 11.55
C ALA A 115 -9.88 -11.78 12.34
N THR A 116 -9.08 -12.60 11.65
CA THR A 116 -8.12 -13.54 12.27
C THR A 116 -6.91 -12.79 12.83
N LEU A 117 -6.28 -11.93 12.02
CA LEU A 117 -5.15 -11.09 12.41
C LEU A 117 -5.44 -10.27 13.68
N ARG A 118 -6.64 -9.68 13.76
CA ARG A 118 -7.11 -8.93 14.95
C ARG A 118 -7.17 -9.74 16.24
N ARG A 119 -7.30 -11.07 16.17
CA ARG A 119 -7.28 -11.94 17.36
C ARG A 119 -5.86 -12.09 17.91
N TRP A 120 -4.85 -11.98 17.05
CA TRP A 120 -3.44 -12.05 17.41
C TRP A 120 -2.87 -10.66 17.75
N CYS A 121 -3.35 -9.63 17.06
CA CYS A 121 -2.92 -8.24 17.17
C CYS A 121 -3.91 -7.42 17.99
N VAL A 122 -3.87 -7.56 19.32
CA VAL A 122 -4.79 -6.85 20.21
C VAL A 122 -4.54 -5.34 20.11
N GLY A 123 -5.53 -4.59 19.64
CA GLY A 123 -5.46 -3.14 19.43
C GLY A 123 -5.89 -2.72 18.02
N LEU A 124 -5.81 -3.63 17.04
CA LEU A 124 -6.32 -3.36 15.70
C LEU A 124 -7.84 -3.09 15.71
N PRO A 125 -8.30 -1.97 15.13
CA PRO A 125 -9.72 -1.62 15.10
C PRO A 125 -10.50 -2.57 14.18
N PRO A 126 -11.82 -2.70 14.35
CA PRO A 126 -12.65 -3.39 13.37
C PRO A 126 -12.59 -2.66 12.01
N MET A 127 -12.86 -3.39 10.93
CA MET A 127 -12.68 -2.90 9.55
C MET A 127 -13.54 -1.66 9.21
N ASP A 128 -14.71 -1.53 9.82
CA ASP A 128 -15.63 -0.40 9.66
C ASP A 128 -15.19 0.86 10.42
N ALA A 129 -14.28 0.74 11.39
CA ALA A 129 -13.68 1.85 12.13
C ALA A 129 -12.34 2.32 11.51
N LEU A 130 -11.84 1.62 10.49
CA LEU A 130 -10.64 2.04 9.78
C LEU A 130 -10.93 3.24 8.87
N GLN A 131 -9.95 4.13 8.76
CA GLN A 131 -9.96 5.15 7.72
C GLN A 131 -9.92 4.49 6.35
N HIS A 132 -10.65 5.07 5.40
CA HIS A 132 -10.56 4.64 4.02
C HIS A 132 -9.24 5.07 3.41
N LEU A 133 -8.75 4.27 2.46
CA LEU A 133 -7.68 4.67 1.57
C LEU A 133 -8.02 6.00 0.91
N THR A 134 -7.06 6.90 0.81
CA THR A 134 -7.20 8.18 0.10
C THR A 134 -6.67 8.07 -1.34
N GLY A 135 -7.07 9.02 -2.17
CA GLY A 135 -6.55 9.16 -3.54
C GLY A 135 -5.04 9.37 -3.58
N ASP A 136 -4.51 10.16 -2.65
CA ASP A 136 -3.07 10.45 -2.59
C ASP A 136 -2.27 9.20 -2.17
N GLU A 137 -2.77 8.43 -1.20
CA GLU A 137 -2.13 7.17 -0.77
C GLU A 137 -2.07 6.15 -1.91
N ILE A 138 -3.14 5.97 -2.69
CA ILE A 138 -3.13 4.99 -3.79
C ILE A 138 -2.25 5.43 -4.96
N VAL A 139 -2.20 6.73 -5.27
CA VAL A 139 -1.32 7.28 -6.30
C VAL A 139 0.15 7.15 -5.88
N ARG A 140 0.47 7.40 -4.60
CA ARG A 140 1.82 7.18 -4.04
C ARG A 140 2.21 5.71 -4.02
N LEU A 141 1.26 4.83 -3.73
CA LEU A 141 1.50 3.39 -3.78
C LEU A 141 1.73 2.89 -5.21
N LEU A 142 0.99 3.42 -6.19
CA LEU A 142 1.24 3.17 -7.61
C LEU A 142 2.63 3.66 -8.03
N GLN A 143 3.06 4.83 -7.56
CA GLN A 143 4.42 5.30 -7.78
C GLN A 143 5.45 4.32 -7.20
N TRP A 144 5.23 3.88 -5.97
CA TRP A 144 6.14 3.00 -5.24
C TRP A 144 6.33 1.65 -5.93
N GLU A 145 5.26 1.11 -6.51
CA GLU A 145 5.26 -0.20 -7.16
C GLU A 145 5.43 -0.13 -8.69
N ALA A 146 5.55 1.07 -9.27
CA ALA A 146 5.70 1.24 -10.70
C ALA A 146 7.00 0.57 -11.20
N PRO A 147 6.94 -0.29 -12.22
CA PRO A 147 8.13 -0.94 -12.76
C PRO A 147 9.12 0.10 -13.29
N ALA A 148 10.40 -0.13 -13.00
CA ALA A 148 11.50 0.76 -13.37
C ALA A 148 11.32 2.22 -12.91
N HIS A 149 10.53 2.46 -11.86
CA HIS A 149 10.19 3.80 -11.39
C HIS A 149 9.55 4.66 -12.48
N ALA A 150 8.70 4.06 -13.32
CA ALA A 150 8.03 4.77 -14.41
C ALA A 150 7.25 6.00 -13.96
N LEU A 151 6.81 6.04 -12.69
CA LEU A 151 6.12 7.19 -12.09
C LEU A 151 7.02 8.04 -11.16
N GLY A 152 8.33 7.99 -11.40
CA GLY A 152 9.34 8.63 -10.56
C GLY A 152 9.62 7.87 -9.27
N VAL A 153 10.43 8.50 -8.41
CA VAL A 153 10.87 7.93 -7.13
C VAL A 153 10.35 8.80 -5.98
N PHE A 154 9.66 8.18 -5.02
CA PHE A 154 9.23 8.86 -3.80
C PHE A 154 10.43 9.54 -3.09
N PRO A 155 10.31 10.79 -2.61
CA PRO A 155 9.08 11.58 -2.44
C PRO A 155 8.75 12.54 -3.59
N ALA A 156 9.45 12.47 -4.73
CA ALA A 156 9.17 13.34 -5.86
C ALA A 156 7.71 13.19 -6.32
N ASP A 157 7.15 14.22 -6.95
CA ASP A 157 5.77 14.17 -7.44
C ASP A 157 5.54 13.00 -8.39
N VAL A 158 4.29 12.51 -8.41
CA VAL A 158 3.93 11.35 -9.23
C VAL A 158 3.72 11.81 -10.65
N GLU A 159 4.72 11.56 -11.49
CA GLU A 159 4.78 11.96 -12.90
C GLU A 159 5.36 10.81 -13.72
N LEU A 160 4.79 10.57 -14.90
CA LEU A 160 5.29 9.53 -15.80
C LEU A 160 6.59 9.99 -16.47
N ASP A 161 7.65 9.19 -16.35
CA ASP A 161 8.84 9.35 -17.17
C ASP A 161 8.54 8.85 -18.59
N GLN A 162 8.20 9.79 -19.48
CA GLN A 162 7.80 9.49 -20.85
C GLN A 162 8.96 8.90 -21.68
N ASP A 163 10.22 9.16 -21.31
CA ASP A 163 11.39 8.60 -22.01
C ASP A 163 11.51 7.09 -21.76
N LEU A 164 10.85 6.58 -20.71
CA LEU A 164 10.74 5.14 -20.46
C LEU A 164 9.65 4.48 -21.31
N VAL A 165 8.76 5.18 -22.01
CA VAL A 165 7.66 4.55 -22.74
C VAL A 165 8.06 4.26 -24.19
N LEU A 166 8.16 2.98 -24.55
CA LEU A 166 8.50 2.54 -25.92
C LEU A 166 7.29 2.40 -26.84
N ALA A 167 6.16 1.93 -26.28
CA ALA A 167 4.94 1.67 -27.04
C ALA A 167 3.71 1.61 -26.11
N SER A 168 2.53 1.78 -26.70
CA SER A 168 1.24 1.51 -26.07
C SER A 168 0.54 0.35 -26.80
N SER A 169 -0.23 -0.47 -26.08
CA SER A 169 -1.06 -1.52 -26.68
C SER A 169 -2.27 -0.96 -27.43
N ASP A 170 -2.69 0.26 -27.12
CA ASP A 170 -3.82 0.93 -27.76
C ASP A 170 -3.51 2.41 -27.99
N GLY A 171 -3.89 2.91 -29.17
CA GLY A 171 -3.67 4.29 -29.60
C GLY A 171 -2.20 4.72 -29.73
N GLU A 172 -2.00 6.03 -29.84
CA GLU A 172 -0.68 6.66 -29.83
C GLU A 172 -0.17 6.82 -28.40
N ILE A 173 1.16 6.76 -28.21
CA ILE A 173 1.79 6.91 -26.88
C ILE A 173 1.31 8.19 -26.18
N ALA A 174 1.31 9.33 -26.88
CA ALA A 174 0.87 10.60 -26.31
C ALA A 174 -0.58 10.56 -25.79
N GLY A 175 -1.48 9.84 -26.46
CA GLY A 175 -2.85 9.67 -26.01
C GLY A 175 -2.96 8.79 -24.75
N ALA A 176 -2.21 7.68 -24.71
CA ALA A 176 -2.17 6.80 -23.54
C ALA A 176 -1.57 7.51 -22.31
N VAL A 177 -0.52 8.31 -22.52
CA VAL A 177 0.10 9.14 -21.47
C VAL A 177 -0.90 10.16 -20.94
N ALA A 178 -1.58 10.91 -21.82
CA ALA A 178 -2.57 11.91 -21.40
C ALA A 178 -3.72 11.29 -20.58
N LEU A 179 -4.20 10.10 -20.95
CA LEU A 179 -5.24 9.40 -20.20
C LEU A 179 -4.74 8.91 -18.83
N LEU A 180 -3.48 8.48 -18.72
CA LEU A 180 -2.89 8.07 -17.45
C LEU A 180 -2.74 9.28 -16.51
N GLU A 181 -2.21 10.39 -17.03
CA GLU A 181 -2.10 11.65 -16.29
C GLU A 181 -3.49 12.15 -15.83
N GLU A 182 -4.49 12.11 -16.70
CA GLU A 182 -5.88 12.42 -16.33
C GLU A 182 -6.40 11.53 -15.20
N ALA A 183 -6.18 10.21 -15.27
CA ALA A 183 -6.61 9.29 -14.22
C ALA A 183 -5.87 9.51 -12.89
N ILE A 184 -4.57 9.84 -12.93
CA ILE A 184 -3.79 10.22 -11.76
C ILE A 184 -4.38 11.48 -11.13
N GLU A 185 -4.62 12.53 -11.91
CA GLU A 185 -5.17 13.79 -11.41
C GLU A 185 -6.60 13.66 -10.87
N LEU A 186 -7.46 12.87 -11.51
CA LEU A 186 -8.81 12.60 -11.01
C LEU A 186 -8.81 11.81 -9.70
N THR A 187 -7.81 10.96 -9.50
CA THR A 187 -7.65 10.17 -8.27
C THR A 187 -7.00 11.01 -7.18
N ARG A 188 -6.00 11.82 -7.52
CA ARG A 188 -5.29 12.72 -6.61
C ARG A 188 -6.27 13.70 -5.95
N GLY A 189 -6.14 13.91 -4.65
CA GLY A 189 -7.07 14.74 -3.88
C GLY A 189 -8.47 14.15 -3.67
N ALA A 190 -8.74 12.91 -4.12
CA ALA A 190 -9.95 12.20 -3.72
C ALA A 190 -9.86 11.84 -2.22
N GLY A 191 -10.87 12.26 -1.46
CA GLY A 191 -10.92 11.99 -0.02
C GLY A 191 -11.12 10.52 0.33
N ARG A 192 -11.49 9.70 -0.65
CA ARG A 192 -11.67 8.26 -0.52
C ARG A 192 -11.37 7.57 -1.85
N ALA A 193 -10.66 6.46 -1.77
CA ALA A 193 -10.45 5.49 -2.83
C ALA A 193 -10.83 4.09 -2.33
N SER A 194 -11.30 3.23 -3.23
CA SER A 194 -11.48 1.79 -2.99
C SER A 194 -10.96 0.98 -4.18
N LEU A 195 -10.71 -0.30 -3.94
CA LEU A 195 -10.40 -1.25 -5.00
C LEU A 195 -11.68 -1.97 -5.40
N GLU A 196 -12.02 -1.90 -6.67
CA GLU A 196 -13.20 -2.57 -7.23
C GLU A 196 -12.75 -3.63 -8.24
N PRO A 197 -13.40 -4.81 -8.28
CA PRO A 197 -13.11 -5.79 -9.31
C PRO A 197 -13.23 -5.17 -10.71
N SER A 198 -12.25 -5.45 -11.57
CA SER A 198 -12.28 -4.97 -12.95
C SER A 198 -13.52 -5.51 -13.66
N ALA A 199 -14.33 -4.61 -14.20
CA ALA A 199 -15.49 -4.99 -15.00
C ALA A 199 -15.03 -5.74 -16.27
N LEU A 200 -15.86 -6.66 -16.77
CA LEU A 200 -15.61 -7.35 -18.05
C LEU A 200 -15.51 -6.39 -19.25
N SER A 201 -16.09 -5.20 -19.14
CA SER A 201 -16.03 -4.14 -20.16
C SER A 201 -14.76 -3.30 -20.08
N ALA A 202 -13.92 -3.48 -19.06
CA ALA A 202 -12.71 -2.68 -18.89
C ALA A 202 -11.66 -3.08 -19.93
N GLN A 203 -11.17 -2.09 -20.68
CA GLN A 203 -10.09 -2.30 -21.66
C GLN A 203 -8.78 -1.81 -21.06
N ALA A 204 -7.81 -2.71 -20.91
CA ALA A 204 -6.50 -2.38 -20.37
C ALA A 204 -5.66 -1.64 -21.41
N ILE A 205 -5.06 -0.51 -21.03
CA ILE A 205 -4.01 0.16 -21.78
C ILE A 205 -2.68 -0.24 -21.17
N THR A 206 -1.85 -0.94 -21.96
CA THR A 206 -0.55 -1.46 -21.55
C THR A 206 0.55 -0.62 -22.17
N LEU A 207 1.44 -0.10 -21.33
CA LEU A 207 2.66 0.58 -21.70
C LEU A 207 3.82 -0.43 -21.69
N TYR A 208 4.63 -0.42 -22.73
CA TYR A 208 5.86 -1.22 -22.81
C TYR A 208 7.05 -0.33 -22.49
N LEU A 209 7.79 -0.67 -21.44
CA LEU A 209 8.80 0.22 -20.88
C LEU A 209 10.22 -0.10 -21.37
N ASN A 210 11.04 0.94 -21.51
CA ASN A 210 12.46 0.88 -21.81
C ASN A 210 13.29 0.54 -20.56
N ALA A 211 13.04 -0.65 -20.03
CA ALA A 211 13.75 -1.17 -18.87
C ALA A 211 14.21 -2.61 -19.12
N SER A 212 15.02 -3.14 -18.20
CA SER A 212 15.49 -4.54 -18.28
C SER A 212 14.31 -5.50 -18.42
N GLY A 213 14.30 -6.29 -19.49
CA GLY A 213 13.22 -7.23 -19.78
C GLY A 213 11.98 -6.64 -20.45
N THR A 214 11.99 -5.35 -20.81
CA THR A 214 10.88 -4.62 -21.45
C THR A 214 9.54 -4.91 -20.79
N PRO A 215 9.37 -4.57 -19.51
CA PRO A 215 8.18 -4.95 -18.77
C PRO A 215 6.94 -4.33 -19.41
N ALA A 216 5.94 -5.18 -19.67
CA ALA A 216 4.60 -4.74 -19.98
C ALA A 216 3.92 -4.31 -18.68
N TRP A 217 3.41 -3.09 -18.65
CA TRP A 217 2.78 -2.50 -17.47
C TRP A 217 1.41 -1.94 -17.85
N SER A 218 0.36 -2.33 -17.15
CA SER A 218 -1.02 -1.92 -17.45
C SER A 218 -1.55 -0.98 -16.37
N PRO A 219 -1.08 0.28 -16.28
CA PRO A 219 -1.45 1.19 -15.21
C PRO A 219 -2.88 1.74 -15.32
N LEU A 220 -3.51 1.57 -16.48
CA LEU A 220 -4.73 2.28 -16.84
C LEU A 220 -5.71 1.33 -17.53
N TYR A 221 -6.99 1.53 -17.23
CA TYR A 221 -8.11 0.92 -17.92
C TYR A 221 -9.06 2.01 -18.41
N VAL A 222 -9.73 1.76 -19.53
CA VAL A 222 -10.87 2.57 -19.98
C VAL A 222 -12.15 1.81 -19.68
N VAL A 223 -13.05 2.43 -18.91
CA VAL A 223 -14.35 1.88 -18.53
C VAL A 223 -15.43 2.89 -18.88
N ASN A 224 -16.30 2.54 -19.84
CA ASN A 224 -17.35 3.43 -20.35
C ASN A 224 -16.78 4.81 -20.77
N ASP A 225 -15.73 4.79 -21.59
CA ASP A 225 -15.01 5.97 -22.10
C ASP A 225 -14.37 6.87 -21.02
N ARG A 226 -14.18 6.36 -19.80
CA ARG A 226 -13.48 7.07 -18.72
C ARG A 226 -12.21 6.34 -18.31
N PRO A 227 -11.08 7.07 -18.17
CA PRO A 227 -9.84 6.47 -17.71
C PRO A 227 -9.92 6.18 -16.20
N ARG A 228 -9.45 5.01 -15.79
CA ARG A 228 -9.36 4.57 -14.40
C ARG A 228 -8.02 3.90 -14.14
N LEU A 229 -7.39 4.21 -13.02
CA LEU A 229 -6.15 3.57 -12.63
C LEU A 229 -6.38 2.09 -12.34
N SER A 230 -5.45 1.24 -12.79
CA SER A 230 -5.34 -0.11 -12.29
C SER A 230 -4.92 -0.06 -10.83
N ALA A 231 -5.50 -0.94 -10.02
CA ALA A 231 -4.97 -1.16 -8.69
C ALA A 231 -3.62 -1.90 -8.81
N PRO A 232 -2.68 -1.68 -7.88
CA PRO A 232 -1.48 -2.51 -7.80
C PRO A 232 -1.77 -4.00 -7.48
N THR A 233 -3.03 -4.35 -7.18
CA THR A 233 -3.51 -5.74 -7.08
C THR A 233 -4.17 -6.17 -8.38
N THR A 234 -3.68 -7.25 -8.98
CA THR A 234 -4.17 -7.78 -10.26
C THR A 234 -5.68 -8.01 -10.26
N GLY A 235 -6.36 -7.53 -11.29
CA GLY A 235 -7.80 -7.72 -11.48
C GLY A 235 -8.69 -6.70 -10.77
N TYR A 236 -8.09 -5.68 -10.13
CA TYR A 236 -8.82 -4.59 -9.49
C TYR A 236 -8.51 -3.24 -10.14
N LEU A 237 -9.48 -2.33 -10.06
CA LEU A 237 -9.39 -0.93 -10.50
C LEU A 237 -9.56 -0.02 -9.29
N VAL A 238 -9.04 1.19 -9.40
CA VAL A 238 -9.24 2.23 -8.39
C VAL A 238 -10.56 2.97 -8.66
N GLU A 239 -11.43 2.98 -7.67
CA GLU A 239 -12.61 3.86 -7.61
C GLU A 239 -12.32 5.02 -6.66
N ALA A 240 -12.19 6.22 -7.22
CA ALA A 240 -11.96 7.44 -6.45
C ALA A 240 -13.28 8.19 -6.26
N LEU A 241 -13.62 8.51 -5.01
CA LEU A 241 -14.77 9.32 -4.66
C LEU A 241 -14.29 10.68 -4.13
N PRO A 242 -14.83 11.80 -4.67
CA PRO A 242 -14.49 13.11 -4.14
C PRO A 242 -14.88 13.19 -2.66
N HIS A 243 -14.24 14.10 -1.92
CA HIS A 243 -14.67 14.43 -0.57
C HIS A 243 -16.19 14.69 -0.59
N ALA A 244 -16.94 14.01 0.28
CA ALA A 244 -18.33 14.34 0.50
C ALA A 244 -18.37 15.83 0.81
N ILE A 245 -19.05 16.62 -0.05
CA ILE A 245 -19.32 18.02 0.26
C ILE A 245 -20.08 17.96 1.58
N GLN A 246 -19.43 18.38 2.66
CA GLN A 246 -20.12 18.60 3.93
C GLN A 246 -21.12 19.71 3.63
N ASN A 247 -22.34 19.33 3.26
CA ASN A 247 -23.45 20.26 3.16
C ASN A 247 -23.56 20.87 4.54
N GLY A 248 -23.05 22.10 4.67
CA GLY A 248 -23.09 22.87 5.90
C GLY A 248 -24.53 23.05 6.32
N GLY A 249 -25.04 22.09 7.11
CA GLY A 249 -26.21 22.26 7.94
C GLY A 249 -25.85 23.24 9.04
N GLY A 250 -25.81 24.52 8.69
CA GLY A 250 -25.92 25.59 9.66
C GLY A 250 -27.31 25.48 10.28
N SER A 251 -27.34 25.02 11.53
CA SER A 251 -28.39 25.29 12.50
C SER A 251 -28.19 26.66 13.11
#